data_AF-A0AAJ1SX08-F1
#
_entry.id   AF-A0AAJ1SX08-F1
#
_cell.length_a   1.000
_cell.length_b   1.000
_cell.length_c   1.000
_cell.angle_alpha   90.00
_cell.angle_beta   90.00
_cell.angle_gamma   90.00
#
_symmetry.space_group_name_H-M   'P 1'
#
loop_
_entity.id
_entity.type
_entity.pdbx_description
1 polymer ?
#
loop_
_entity_poly.entity_id
_entity_poly.type
_entity_poly.pdbx_seq_one_letter_code
_entity_poly.pdbx_strand_id
1 'polypeptide(L)'
;MRWDESPEDRGRVKFAAAAEAVEGYGGRGLNGRALQPASGYLFPDQDGEGWWVVFQPWPSAGPEAHRVPGDVLACNDSYGDMVHVVVLASGVWEDDAEAAFRAHRPSSLADAARVAASVAHISQPHISRRGPTAAG
;
A
#
# COMPACT_ATOMS: atom_id res chain seq x y z
N MET A 1 -7.67 16.93 4.18
CA MET A 1 -7.28 16.04 3.06
C MET A 1 -8.54 15.74 2.27
N ARG A 2 -8.52 15.88 0.94
CA ARG A 2 -9.70 15.67 0.08
C ARG A 2 -9.51 14.35 -0.66
N TRP A 3 -10.49 13.46 -0.57
CA TRP A 3 -10.53 12.21 -1.35
C TRP A 3 -11.16 12.52 -2.71
N ASP A 4 -10.52 12.11 -3.80
CA ASP A 4 -11.12 12.08 -5.13
C ASP A 4 -11.82 10.72 -5.29
N GLU A 5 -13.16 10.73 -5.31
CA GLU A 5 -13.95 9.50 -5.37
C GLU A 5 -13.94 8.91 -6.79
N SER A 6 -13.26 7.76 -6.97
CA SER A 6 -13.42 6.94 -8.18
C SER A 6 -14.63 6.02 -8.03
N PRO A 7 -15.46 5.82 -9.07
CA PRO A 7 -16.56 4.85 -9.05
C PRO A 7 -16.11 3.41 -8.74
N GLU A 8 -14.83 3.10 -8.99
CA GLU A 8 -14.18 1.80 -8.73
C GLU A 8 -14.00 1.50 -7.23
N ASP A 9 -14.09 2.53 -6.37
CA ASP A 9 -13.95 2.42 -4.92
C ASP A 9 -15.27 2.08 -4.20
N ARG A 10 -16.40 1.96 -4.92
CA ARG A 10 -17.70 1.65 -4.30
C ARG A 10 -17.69 0.28 -3.63
N GLY A 11 -17.83 0.27 -2.29
CA GLY A 11 -17.93 -0.96 -1.48
C GLY A 11 -16.60 -1.46 -0.87
N ARG A 12 -15.50 -0.70 -1.04
CA ARG A 12 -14.21 -0.99 -0.40
C ARG A 12 -14.07 -0.20 0.92
N VAL A 13 -13.36 -0.78 1.89
CA VAL A 13 -12.96 -0.05 3.11
C VAL A 13 -11.88 0.96 2.74
N LYS A 14 -12.12 2.22 3.10
CA LYS A 14 -11.24 3.36 2.81
C LYS A 14 -10.42 3.72 4.05
N PHE A 15 -9.18 4.13 3.82
CA PHE A 15 -8.24 4.54 4.87
C PHE A 15 -7.74 5.95 4.56
N ALA A 16 -7.97 6.87 5.49
CA ALA A 16 -7.49 8.24 5.38
C ALA A 16 -6.98 8.71 6.75
N ALA A 17 -5.69 9.00 6.85
CA ALA A 17 -5.06 9.53 8.05
C ALA A 17 -4.01 10.57 7.69
N ALA A 18 -3.95 11.64 8.48
CA ALA A 18 -2.96 12.69 8.28
C ALA A 18 -1.56 12.23 8.67
N ALA A 19 -0.52 12.89 8.17
CA ALA A 19 0.87 12.48 8.43
C ALA A 19 1.20 12.47 9.93
N GLU A 20 0.62 13.40 10.69
CA GLU A 20 0.73 13.52 12.14
C GLU A 20 -0.02 12.42 12.92
N ALA A 21 -0.94 11.73 12.27
CA ALA A 21 -1.75 10.64 12.83
C ALA A 21 -1.34 9.26 12.27
N VAL A 22 -0.16 9.18 11.64
CA VAL A 22 0.40 7.94 11.09
C VAL A 22 1.77 7.67 11.69
N GLU A 23 1.93 6.51 12.29
CA GLU A 23 3.21 6.01 12.78
C GLU A 23 3.73 4.87 11.88
N GLY A 24 5.05 4.80 11.68
CA GLY A 24 5.67 3.70 10.93
C GLY A 24 5.74 3.90 9.41
N TYR A 25 5.22 5.02 8.88
CA TYR A 25 5.22 5.31 7.44
C TYR A 25 6.06 6.53 7.02
N GLY A 26 7.15 6.80 7.74
CA GLY A 26 8.14 7.83 7.36
C GLY A 26 7.58 9.26 7.29
N GLY A 27 6.59 9.59 8.12
CA GLY A 27 5.94 10.90 8.13
C GLY A 27 5.01 11.16 6.94
N ARG A 28 4.60 10.11 6.21
CA ARG A 28 3.61 10.21 5.13
C ARG A 28 2.21 9.91 5.70
N GLY A 29 1.22 10.68 5.25
CA GLY A 29 -0.18 10.36 5.49
C GLY A 29 -0.62 9.12 4.73
N LEU A 30 -1.73 8.54 5.20
CA LEU A 30 -2.40 7.41 4.60
C LEU A 30 -3.57 7.89 3.75
N ASN A 31 -3.62 7.47 2.49
CA ASN A 31 -4.73 7.72 1.58
C ASN A 31 -4.90 6.50 0.67
N GLY A 32 -5.37 5.41 1.26
CA GLY A 32 -5.37 4.09 0.64
C GLY A 32 -6.72 3.38 0.74
N ARG A 33 -6.77 2.19 0.16
CA ARG A 33 -7.96 1.33 0.16
C ARG A 33 -7.60 -0.10 0.49
N ALA A 34 -8.52 -0.81 1.14
CA ALA A 34 -8.35 -2.25 1.35
C ALA A 34 -8.26 -2.98 0.00
N LEU A 35 -7.31 -3.90 -0.13
CA LEU A 35 -7.08 -4.66 -1.38
C LEU A 35 -8.23 -5.61 -1.74
N GLN A 36 -9.11 -5.98 -0.80
CA GLN A 36 -10.25 -6.87 -1.07
C GLN A 36 -11.58 -6.25 -0.60
N PRO A 37 -12.63 -6.23 -1.45
CA PRO A 37 -13.94 -5.71 -1.05
C PRO A 37 -14.69 -6.67 -0.11
N ALA A 38 -15.49 -6.09 0.78
CA ALA A 38 -16.59 -6.69 1.57
C ALA A 38 -16.28 -7.75 2.65
N SER A 39 -15.14 -8.45 2.63
CA SER A 39 -14.78 -9.41 3.70
C SER A 39 -13.48 -9.11 4.45
N GLY A 40 -12.71 -8.13 3.98
CA GLY A 40 -11.57 -7.54 4.70
C GLY A 40 -10.47 -8.54 5.03
N TYR A 41 -9.29 -8.40 4.45
CA TYR A 41 -8.13 -9.06 5.05
C TYR A 41 -7.80 -8.34 6.37
N LEU A 42 -8.55 -8.75 7.40
CA LEU A 42 -8.28 -8.50 8.79
C LEU A 42 -7.58 -9.77 9.29
N PHE A 43 -6.28 -9.70 9.53
CA PHE A 43 -5.59 -10.74 10.27
C PHE A 43 -5.32 -10.24 11.68
N PRO A 44 -5.41 -11.11 12.71
CA PRO A 44 -4.99 -10.73 14.04
C PRO A 44 -3.47 -10.60 14.08
N ASP A 45 -2.97 -9.63 14.83
CA ASP A 45 -1.58 -9.65 15.27
C ASP A 45 -1.37 -10.60 16.45
N GLN A 46 -0.22 -10.50 17.10
CA GLN A 46 0.14 -11.35 18.24
C GLN A 46 -0.72 -11.08 19.48
N ASP A 47 -1.31 -9.90 19.59
CA ASP A 47 -2.16 -9.45 20.68
C ASP A 47 -3.67 -9.63 20.36
N GLY A 48 -3.98 -10.05 19.14
CA GLY A 48 -5.34 -10.27 18.65
C GLY A 48 -6.00 -9.03 18.05
N GLU A 49 -5.26 -7.94 17.88
CA GLU A 49 -5.75 -6.74 17.20
C GLU A 49 -5.83 -6.97 15.69
N GLY A 50 -6.87 -6.43 15.06
CA GLY A 50 -7.13 -6.66 13.64
C GLY A 50 -6.33 -5.74 12.73
N TRP A 51 -5.52 -6.28 11.84
CA TRP A 51 -4.72 -5.53 10.87
C TRP A 51 -5.26 -5.69 9.45
N TRP A 52 -5.40 -4.56 8.77
CA TRP A 52 -5.88 -4.44 7.40
C TRP A 52 -4.74 -4.42 6.39
N VAL A 53 -4.89 -5.12 5.28
CA VAL A 53 -4.01 -4.94 4.11
C VAL A 53 -4.57 -3.83 3.21
N VAL A 54 -3.79 -2.76 3.09
CA VAL A 54 -4.15 -1.52 2.39
C VAL A 54 -3.21 -1.29 1.22
N PHE A 55 -3.76 -0.90 0.07
CA PHE A 55 -3.00 -0.37 -1.05
C PHE A 55 -3.03 1.16 -1.00
N GLN A 56 -1.85 1.77 -0.88
CA GLN A 56 -1.67 3.21 -1.00
C GLN A 56 -1.12 3.54 -2.40
N PRO A 57 -1.92 4.14 -3.29
CA PRO A 57 -1.42 4.60 -4.56
C PRO A 57 -0.35 5.68 -4.37
N TRP A 58 0.68 5.67 -5.21
CA TRP A 58 1.61 6.79 -5.31
C TRP A 58 0.90 8.00 -5.90
N PRO A 59 1.39 9.23 -5.64
CA PRO A 59 0.90 10.41 -6.33
C PRO A 59 1.15 10.26 -7.84
N SER A 60 0.15 9.80 -8.58
CA SER A 60 0.25 9.64 -10.03
C SER A 60 0.35 11.02 -10.70
N ALA A 61 1.30 11.17 -11.61
CA ALA A 61 1.56 12.42 -12.32
C ALA A 61 0.57 12.71 -13.47
N GLY A 62 -0.51 11.95 -13.64
CA GLY A 62 -1.45 12.23 -14.72
C GLY A 62 -2.68 11.31 -14.82
N PRO A 63 -3.68 11.74 -15.61
CA PRO A 63 -5.00 11.11 -15.71
C PRO A 63 -5.07 9.80 -16.51
N GLU A 64 -3.95 9.26 -17.02
CA GLU A 64 -3.94 8.14 -17.98
C GLU A 64 -3.16 6.88 -17.51
N ALA A 65 -2.84 6.74 -16.23
CA ALA A 65 -2.18 5.53 -15.77
C ALA A 65 -3.18 4.37 -15.67
N HIS A 66 -3.30 3.55 -16.73
CA HIS A 66 -4.10 2.32 -16.75
C HIS A 66 -3.70 1.29 -15.67
N ARG A 67 -2.55 1.47 -15.03
CA ARG A 67 -2.12 0.69 -13.86
C ARG A 67 -1.60 1.68 -12.82
N VAL A 68 -2.09 1.56 -11.60
CA VAL A 68 -1.72 2.47 -10.51
C VAL A 68 -0.55 1.85 -9.73
N PRO A 69 0.63 2.50 -9.70
CA PRO A 69 1.72 2.06 -8.84
C PRO A 69 1.46 2.52 -7.40
N GLY A 70 1.89 1.73 -6.43
CA GLY A 70 1.67 2.05 -5.03
C GLY A 70 2.48 1.20 -4.05
N ASP A 71 2.16 1.42 -2.79
CA ASP A 71 2.71 0.71 -1.64
C ASP A 71 1.63 -0.23 -1.07
N VAL A 72 2.03 -1.43 -0.65
CA VAL A 72 1.19 -2.35 0.14
C VAL A 72 1.55 -2.17 1.60
N LEU A 73 0.54 -1.88 2.41
CA LEU A 73 0.65 -1.52 3.81
C LEU A 73 -0.18 -2.48 4.66
N ALA A 74 0.25 -2.71 5.89
CA ALA A 74 -0.57 -3.26 6.96
C ALA A 74 -0.93 -2.13 7.92
N CYS A 75 -2.22 -1.98 8.25
CA CYS A 75 -2.73 -0.91 9.12
C CYS A 75 -3.57 -1.52 10.26
N ASN A 76 -3.29 -1.16 11.52
CA ASN A 76 -4.03 -1.69 12.67
C ASN A 76 -5.45 -1.10 12.82
N ASP A 77 -5.67 0.10 12.27
CA ASP A 77 -6.96 0.77 12.36
C ASP A 77 -7.29 1.49 11.03
N SER A 78 -8.59 1.60 10.77
CA SER A 78 -9.18 2.36 9.68
C SER A 78 -9.66 3.75 10.10
N TYR A 79 -9.98 3.96 11.39
CA TYR A 79 -10.50 5.22 11.94
C TYR A 79 -10.11 5.39 13.42
N GLY A 80 -9.12 6.21 13.73
CA GLY A 80 -8.66 6.45 15.10
C GLY A 80 -7.68 7.63 15.24
N ASP A 81 -7.19 7.86 16.47
CA ASP A 81 -6.26 8.95 16.81
C ASP A 81 -4.83 8.73 16.27
N MET A 82 -4.36 7.47 16.22
CA MET A 82 -3.06 7.09 15.65
C MET A 82 -3.18 5.78 14.87
N VAL A 83 -2.77 5.79 13.60
CA VAL A 83 -2.75 4.61 12.74
C VAL A 83 -1.32 4.10 12.64
N HIS A 84 -1.07 2.88 13.14
CA HIS A 84 0.19 2.20 12.95
C HIS A 84 0.23 1.56 11.57
N VAL A 85 1.29 1.86 10.82
CA VAL A 85 1.48 1.39 9.46
C VAL A 85 2.78 0.62 9.36
N VAL A 86 2.71 -0.58 8.78
CA VAL A 86 3.87 -1.36 8.37
C VAL A 86 3.89 -1.44 6.85
N VAL A 87 4.99 -1.01 6.23
CA VAL A 87 5.18 -1.15 4.79
C VAL A 87 5.56 -2.60 4.47
N LEU A 88 4.70 -3.32 3.76
CA LEU A 88 4.93 -4.71 3.36
C LEU A 88 5.67 -4.80 2.02
N ALA A 89 5.29 -3.97 1.07
CA ALA A 89 5.98 -3.81 -0.21
C ALA A 89 5.82 -2.38 -0.70
N SER A 90 6.81 -1.90 -1.46
CA SER A 90 6.77 -0.58 -2.09
C SER A 90 7.02 -0.71 -3.59
N GLY A 91 6.33 0.13 -4.35
CA GLY A 91 6.44 0.17 -5.80
C GLY A 91 5.95 -1.10 -6.45
N VAL A 92 4.69 -1.46 -6.23
CA VAL A 92 4.02 -2.58 -6.90
C VAL A 92 2.82 -2.07 -7.69
N TRP A 93 2.40 -2.82 -8.70
CA TRP A 93 1.16 -2.53 -9.42
C TRP A 93 -0.04 -2.99 -8.58
N GLU A 94 -1.10 -2.18 -8.56
CA GLU A 94 -2.31 -2.51 -7.82
C GLU A 94 -2.91 -3.85 -8.25
N ASP A 95 -3.08 -4.10 -9.55
CA ASP A 95 -3.69 -5.35 -10.05
C ASP A 95 -2.92 -6.59 -9.59
N ASP A 96 -1.59 -6.49 -9.58
CA ASP A 96 -0.70 -7.59 -9.21
C ASP A 96 -0.77 -7.83 -7.69
N ALA A 97 -0.84 -6.76 -6.89
CA ALA A 97 -1.08 -6.84 -5.46
C ALA A 97 -2.48 -7.42 -5.15
N GLU A 98 -3.53 -6.92 -5.79
CA GLU A 98 -4.89 -7.43 -5.61
C GLU A 98 -4.97 -8.92 -5.98
N ALA A 99 -4.37 -9.33 -7.10
CA ALA A 99 -4.32 -10.73 -7.51
C ALA A 99 -3.57 -11.62 -6.50
N ALA A 100 -2.42 -11.17 -5.99
CA ALA A 100 -1.62 -11.93 -5.02
C ALA A 100 -2.35 -12.14 -3.70
N PHE A 101 -2.91 -11.08 -3.12
CA PHE A 101 -3.68 -11.15 -1.88
C PHE A 101 -5.03 -11.84 -2.06
N ARG A 102 -5.62 -11.81 -3.27
CA ARG A 102 -6.80 -12.62 -3.57
C ARG A 102 -6.48 -14.12 -3.64
N ALA A 103 -5.33 -14.49 -4.17
CA ALA A 103 -4.88 -15.88 -4.27
C ALA A 103 -4.42 -16.43 -2.91
N HIS A 104 -3.78 -15.61 -2.09
CA HIS A 104 -3.22 -16.01 -0.79
C HIS A 104 -3.74 -15.10 0.31
N ARG A 105 -4.64 -15.64 1.14
CA ARG A 105 -5.24 -14.95 2.28
C ARG A 105 -4.26 -14.94 3.45
N PRO A 106 -3.66 -13.79 3.83
CA PRO A 106 -2.75 -13.77 4.95
C PRO A 106 -3.49 -14.00 6.27
N SER A 107 -2.92 -14.83 7.15
CA SER A 107 -3.46 -15.05 8.50
C SER A 107 -2.63 -14.39 9.60
N SER A 108 -1.55 -13.68 9.25
CA SER A 108 -0.67 -12.96 10.17
C SER A 108 0.15 -11.91 9.42
N LEU A 109 0.82 -11.01 10.16
CA LEU A 109 1.71 -10.01 9.57
C LEU A 109 2.86 -10.64 8.78
N ALA A 110 3.45 -11.72 9.31
CA ALA A 110 4.54 -12.43 8.65
C ALA A 110 4.08 -13.07 7.33
N ASP A 111 2.84 -13.55 7.29
CA ASP A 111 2.25 -14.12 6.08
C ASP A 111 1.91 -13.04 5.05
N ALA A 112 1.35 -11.91 5.50
CA ALA A 112 1.10 -10.74 4.64
C ALA A 112 2.40 -10.22 4.00
N ALA A 113 3.49 -10.17 4.77
CA ALA A 113 4.81 -9.80 4.25
C ALA A 113 5.33 -10.79 3.18
N ARG A 114 5.11 -12.10 3.37
CA ARG A 114 5.49 -13.11 2.36
C ARG A 114 4.69 -12.97 1.08
N VAL A 115 3.36 -12.75 1.19
CA VAL A 115 2.50 -12.53 0.03
C VAL A 115 2.93 -11.25 -0.71
N ALA A 116 3.17 -10.15 0.02
CA ALA A 116 3.64 -8.90 -0.56
C ALA A 116 4.99 -9.06 -1.28
N ALA A 117 5.93 -9.80 -0.69
CA ALA A 117 7.24 -10.08 -1.28
C ALA A 117 7.17 -10.94 -2.56
N SER A 118 6.05 -11.65 -2.80
CA SER A 118 5.83 -12.41 -4.03
C SER A 118 5.32 -11.55 -5.20
N VAL A 119 4.87 -10.32 -4.92
CA VAL A 119 4.38 -9.40 -5.95
C VAL A 119 5.57 -8.82 -6.71
N ALA A 120 5.45 -8.75 -8.04
CA ALA A 120 6.49 -8.14 -8.86
C ALA A 120 6.63 -6.65 -8.51
N HIS A 121 7.81 -6.27 -8.02
CA HIS A 121 8.13 -4.88 -7.79
C HIS A 121 8.38 -4.19 -9.13
N ILE A 122 7.82 -3.01 -9.28
CA ILE A 122 8.15 -2.07 -10.34
C ILE A 122 9.63 -1.78 -10.18
N SER A 123 10.42 -2.29 -11.13
CA SER A 123 11.82 -1.89 -11.22
C SER A 123 11.83 -0.38 -11.38
N GLN A 124 12.27 0.34 -10.34
CA GLN A 124 12.58 1.75 -10.52
C GLN A 124 13.45 1.85 -11.78
N PRO A 125 13.19 2.78 -12.72
CA PRO A 125 14.18 3.09 -13.71
C PRO A 125 15.42 3.50 -12.92
N HIS A 126 16.39 2.61 -12.90
CA HIS A 126 17.71 2.86 -12.39
C HIS A 126 18.16 4.10 -13.14
N ILE A 127 18.19 5.23 -12.44
CA ILE A 127 18.84 6.43 -12.92
C ILE A 127 20.29 5.99 -13.04
N SER A 128 20.68 5.54 -14.23
CA SER A 128 22.06 5.26 -14.56
C SER A 128 22.80 6.56 -14.27
N ARG A 129 23.51 6.60 -13.14
CA ARG A 129 24.56 7.57 -12.90
C ARG A 129 25.64 7.28 -13.95
N ARG A 130 25.43 7.78 -15.17
CA ARG A 130 26.51 8.06 -16.11
C ARG A 130 27.40 9.06 -15.37
N GLY A 131 28.50 8.55 -14.81
CA GLY A 131 29.55 9.38 -14.25
C GLY A 131 30.06 10.36 -15.32
N PRO A 132 30.53 11.55 -14.92
CA PRO A 132 31.08 12.50 -15.86
C PRO A 132 32.36 11.91 -16.46
N THR A 133 32.39 11.76 -17.79
CA THR A 133 33.62 11.53 -18.52
C THR A 133 34.46 12.80 -18.40
N ALA A 134 35.43 12.80 -17.49
CA ALA A 134 36.54 13.74 -17.53
C ALA A 134 37.42 13.35 -18.72
N ALA A 135 37.42 14.17 -19.77
CA ALA A 135 38.46 14.17 -20.79
C ALA A 135 39.40 15.33 -20.46
N GLY A 136 40.66 14.97 -20.17
CA GLY A 136 41.79 15.89 -20.16
C GLY A 136 42.40 16.08 -21.55
#